data_AF-A0A9W5RBS5-F1
#
_entry.id   AF-A0A9W5RBS5-F1
#
_cell.length_a   1.000
_cell.length_b   1.000
_cell.length_c   1.000
_cell.angle_alpha   90.00
_cell.angle_beta   90.00
_cell.angle_gamma   90.00
#
_symmetry.space_group_name_H-M   'P 1'
#
loop_
_entity.id
_entity.type
_entity.pdbx_description
1 polymer ?
#
loop_
_entity_poly.entity_id
_entity_poly.type
_entity_poly.pdbx_seq_one_letter_code
_entity_poly.pdbx_strand_id
1 'polypeptide(L)'
;MFTIEEMIEKCQENIWLKYGALSDDPCAEFDYEFTLKNCKTIFEFVEFMKQGNWAIRQGFSIGNLLFVNQINGGDEWLSIRKDEEGNLKAFDSISFLSIYESLGDEKFIDFIQELLNKSKIA
;
A
#
# COMPACT_ATOMS: atom_id res chain seq x y z
N MET A 1 -10.38 -0.97 -10.16
CA MET A 1 -9.88 0.23 -9.47
C MET A 1 -10.37 0.15 -8.03
N PHE A 2 -9.56 0.59 -7.06
CA PHE A 2 -9.95 0.54 -5.65
C PHE A 2 -10.69 1.81 -5.27
N THR A 3 -11.67 1.67 -4.38
CA THR A 3 -12.31 2.81 -3.73
C THR A 3 -11.65 3.08 -2.38
N ILE A 4 -11.80 4.30 -1.87
CA ILE A 4 -11.23 4.66 -0.57
C ILE A 4 -11.97 3.93 0.55
N GLU A 5 -13.27 3.70 0.39
CA GLU A 5 -14.11 2.97 1.32
C GLU A 5 -13.64 1.52 1.46
N GLU A 6 -13.38 0.84 0.35
CA GLU A 6 -12.81 -0.52 0.31
C GLU A 6 -11.46 -0.60 1.05
N MET A 7 -10.60 0.39 0.84
CA MET A 7 -9.33 0.47 1.54
C MET A 7 -9.54 0.66 3.05
N ILE A 8 -10.40 1.59 3.46
CA ILE A 8 -10.68 1.89 4.87
C ILE A 8 -11.24 0.66 5.58
N GLU A 9 -12.25 0.01 4.98
CA GLU A 9 -12.86 -1.21 5.52
C GLU A 9 -11.81 -2.29 5.74
N LYS A 10 -10.95 -2.53 4.75
CA LYS A 10 -9.90 -3.54 4.87
C LYS A 10 -8.85 -3.16 5.93
N CYS A 11 -8.53 -1.87 6.05
CA CYS A 11 -7.60 -1.38 7.06
C CYS A 11 -8.13 -1.53 8.49
N GLN A 12 -9.45 -1.58 8.71
CA GLN A 12 -10.01 -1.80 10.05
C GLN A 12 -9.69 -3.19 10.61
N GLU A 13 -9.39 -4.17 9.75
CA GLU A 13 -8.93 -5.49 10.16
C GLU A 13 -7.46 -5.49 10.66
N ASN A 14 -6.69 -4.45 10.31
CA ASN A 14 -5.29 -4.33 10.68
C ASN A 14 -5.12 -3.48 11.95
N ILE A 15 -4.48 -4.05 12.97
CA ILE A 15 -4.32 -3.43 14.30
C ILE A 15 -3.57 -2.09 14.26
N TRP A 16 -2.72 -1.88 13.25
CA TRP A 16 -1.88 -0.69 13.09
C TRP A 16 -2.56 0.43 12.29
N LEU A 17 -3.54 0.08 11.46
CA LEU A 17 -4.17 1.02 10.52
C LEU A 17 -5.56 1.45 10.95
N LYS A 18 -6.29 0.59 11.68
CA LYS A 18 -7.66 0.86 12.13
C LYS A 18 -7.80 2.20 12.85
N TYR A 19 -9.02 2.73 12.89
CA TYR A 19 -9.28 3.92 13.70
C TYR A 19 -8.97 3.66 15.18
N GLY A 20 -8.33 4.64 15.82
CA GLY A 20 -7.87 4.53 17.20
C GLY A 20 -6.56 3.74 17.37
N ALA A 21 -5.90 3.31 16.29
CA ALA A 21 -4.58 2.70 16.35
C ALA A 21 -3.48 3.71 16.74
N LEU A 22 -3.70 5.01 16.51
CA LEU A 22 -2.77 6.09 16.86
C LEU A 22 -3.10 6.72 18.22
N SER A 23 -3.77 5.99 19.12
CA SER A 23 -4.30 6.52 20.38
C SER A 23 -3.27 7.11 21.35
N ASP A 24 -1.98 6.80 21.16
CA ASP A 24 -0.89 7.40 21.93
C ASP A 24 -0.74 8.91 21.67
N ASP A 25 -1.22 9.39 20.52
CA ASP A 25 -1.32 10.80 20.17
C ASP A 25 -2.71 11.10 19.56
N PRO A 26 -3.66 11.63 20.34
CA PRO A 26 -5.00 11.96 19.86
C PRO A 26 -5.03 12.93 18.68
N CYS A 27 -4.02 13.79 18.52
CA CYS A 27 -3.93 14.70 17.37
C CYS A 27 -3.53 13.94 16.10
N ALA A 28 -2.67 12.92 16.21
CA ALA A 28 -2.22 12.12 15.09
C ALA A 28 -3.37 11.39 14.36
N GLU A 29 -4.45 11.01 15.07
CA GLU A 29 -5.64 10.43 14.42
C GLU A 29 -6.35 11.41 13.46
N PHE A 30 -6.32 12.71 13.75
CA PHE A 30 -6.92 13.74 12.89
C PHE A 30 -5.95 14.23 11.80
N ASP A 31 -4.65 14.16 12.06
CA ASP A 31 -3.61 14.60 11.11
C ASP A 31 -3.32 13.56 10.02
N TYR A 32 -3.61 12.27 10.28
CA TYR A 32 -3.36 11.16 9.35
C TYR A 32 -4.65 10.49 8.87
N GLU A 33 -5.37 11.21 8.02
CA GLU A 33 -6.53 10.68 7.29
C GLU A 33 -6.11 9.62 6.26
N PHE A 34 -7.02 8.69 5.97
CA PHE A 34 -6.85 7.74 4.88
C PHE A 34 -6.84 8.50 3.55
N THR A 35 -5.87 8.20 2.70
CA THR A 35 -5.80 8.75 1.34
C THR A 35 -5.52 7.64 0.35
N LEU A 36 -6.09 7.72 -0.86
CA LEU A 36 -5.90 6.71 -1.90
C LEU A 36 -5.53 7.36 -3.24
N LYS A 37 -4.41 6.94 -3.81
CA LYS A 37 -3.97 7.27 -5.16
C LYS A 37 -4.04 6.03 -6.06
N ASN A 38 -4.93 6.08 -7.04
CA ASN A 38 -5.02 5.07 -8.09
C ASN A 38 -4.01 5.37 -9.21
N CYS A 39 -2.90 4.63 -9.26
CA CYS A 39 -1.88 4.72 -10.31
C CYS A 39 -2.37 4.03 -11.59
N LYS A 40 -2.20 4.70 -12.72
CA LYS A 40 -2.61 4.17 -14.04
C LYS A 40 -1.51 3.35 -14.71
N THR A 41 -0.24 3.63 -14.39
CA THR A 41 0.92 2.98 -14.98
C THR A 41 1.89 2.51 -13.90
N ILE A 42 2.70 1.50 -14.22
CA ILE A 42 3.76 1.02 -13.31
C ILE A 42 4.77 2.13 -13.04
N PHE A 43 5.12 2.92 -14.06
CA PHE A 43 6.00 4.07 -13.89
C PHE A 43 5.46 5.09 -12.86
N GLU A 44 4.17 5.45 -12.93
CA GLU A 44 3.56 6.34 -11.94
C GLU A 44 3.65 5.76 -10.52
N PHE A 45 3.38 4.46 -10.36
CA PHE A 45 3.50 3.78 -9.07
C PHE A 45 4.94 3.79 -8.54
N VAL A 46 5.91 3.46 -9.40
CA VAL A 46 7.33 3.42 -9.06
C VAL A 46 7.82 4.79 -8.61
N GLU A 47 7.45 5.87 -9.30
CA GLU A 47 7.85 7.24 -8.90
C GLU A 47 7.32 7.65 -7.53
N PHE A 48 6.18 7.11 -7.07
CA PHE A 48 5.74 7.32 -5.69
C PHE A 48 6.55 6.48 -4.70
N MET A 49 6.75 5.19 -4.98
CA MET A 49 7.45 4.30 -4.06
C MET A 49 8.91 4.72 -3.83
N LYS A 50 9.57 5.35 -4.81
CA LYS A 50 10.94 5.87 -4.69
C LYS A 50 11.09 7.08 -3.76
N GLN A 51 10.02 7.84 -3.48
CA GLN A 51 10.13 9.07 -2.68
C GLN A 51 10.31 8.79 -1.18
N GLY A 52 9.74 7.69 -0.68
CA GLY A 52 9.72 7.35 0.74
C GLY A 52 9.03 8.40 1.63
N ASN A 53 9.18 8.25 2.95
CA ASN A 53 8.66 9.19 3.96
C ASN A 53 7.15 9.47 3.85
N TRP A 54 6.37 8.43 3.53
CA TRP A 54 4.93 8.55 3.40
C TRP A 54 4.25 8.55 4.77
N ALA A 55 3.13 9.25 4.89
CA ALA A 55 2.32 9.20 6.09
C ALA A 55 1.66 7.82 6.23
N ILE A 56 1.34 7.45 7.47
CA ILE A 56 0.54 6.25 7.73
C ILE A 56 -0.84 6.39 7.06
N ARG A 57 -1.47 5.27 6.66
CA ARG A 57 -2.79 5.23 6.00
C ARG A 57 -2.85 5.84 4.59
N GLN A 58 -1.71 6.28 4.05
CA GLN A 58 -1.61 6.60 2.63
C GLN A 58 -1.58 5.31 1.81
N GLY A 59 -2.48 5.26 0.82
CA GLY A 59 -2.70 4.13 -0.05
C GLY A 59 -2.32 4.44 -1.49
N PHE A 60 -1.62 3.52 -2.12
CA PHE A 60 -1.36 3.52 -3.56
C PHE A 60 -1.85 2.21 -4.16
N SER A 61 -2.58 2.28 -5.28
CA SER A 61 -3.06 1.09 -5.96
C SER A 61 -2.64 1.05 -7.41
N ILE A 62 -2.37 -0.14 -7.92
CA ILE A 62 -2.07 -0.40 -9.32
C ILE A 62 -2.69 -1.73 -9.74
N GLY A 63 -3.50 -1.72 -10.81
CA GLY A 63 -4.21 -2.91 -11.27
C GLY A 63 -5.13 -3.50 -10.19
N ASN A 64 -4.83 -4.74 -9.77
CA ASN A 64 -5.52 -5.46 -8.69
C ASN A 64 -4.78 -5.43 -7.35
N LEU A 65 -3.76 -4.59 -7.21
CA LEU A 65 -2.97 -4.43 -5.99
C LEU A 65 -3.23 -3.09 -5.33
N LEU A 66 -3.25 -3.11 -4.00
CA LEU A 66 -3.35 -1.95 -3.12
C LEU A 66 -2.28 -2.08 -2.04
N PHE A 67 -1.60 -0.99 -1.75
CA PHE A 67 -0.54 -0.89 -0.76
C PHE A 67 -0.87 0.25 0.17
N VAL A 68 -0.96 -0.02 1.48
CA VAL A 68 -1.29 0.99 2.49
C VAL A 68 -0.15 1.08 3.50
N ASN A 69 0.44 2.27 3.65
CA ASN A 69 1.58 2.44 4.54
C ASN A 69 1.16 2.27 6.01
N GLN A 70 1.89 1.43 6.73
CA GLN A 70 1.66 1.05 8.13
C GLN A 70 2.53 1.82 9.11
N ILE A 71 3.57 2.51 8.63
CA ILE A 71 4.52 3.23 9.47
C ILE A 71 4.58 4.69 9.04
N ASN A 72 4.23 5.61 9.94
CA ASN A 72 4.27 7.03 9.66
C ASN A 72 5.71 7.51 9.38
N GLY A 73 5.93 8.18 8.23
CA GLY A 73 7.25 8.57 7.75
C GLY A 73 8.12 7.38 7.31
N GLY A 74 7.56 6.17 7.27
CA GLY A 74 8.25 4.93 6.95
C GLY A 74 7.97 4.41 5.54
N ASP A 75 8.35 3.15 5.35
CA ASP A 75 8.22 2.38 4.10
C ASP A 75 7.86 0.92 4.45
N GLU A 76 6.67 0.71 5.02
CA GLU A 76 6.19 -0.63 5.35
C GLU A 76 4.73 -0.73 4.93
N TRP A 77 4.49 -1.49 3.86
CA TRP A 77 3.23 -1.42 3.13
C TRP A 77 2.40 -2.69 3.30
N LEU A 78 1.22 -2.53 3.90
CA LEU A 78 0.21 -3.58 3.91
C LEU A 78 -0.20 -3.85 2.46
N SER A 79 0.18 -5.02 1.98
CA SER A 79 -0.03 -5.41 0.59
C SER A 79 -1.31 -6.22 0.44
N ILE A 80 -2.23 -5.70 -0.36
CA ILE A 80 -3.60 -6.21 -0.54
C ILE A 80 -3.82 -6.52 -2.01
N ARG A 81 -4.45 -7.67 -2.30
CA ARG A 81 -4.92 -8.03 -3.63
C ARG A 81 -6.44 -8.08 -3.67
N LYS A 82 -6.99 -7.59 -4.77
CA LYS A 82 -8.40 -7.77 -5.14
C LYS A 82 -8.52 -8.95 -6.10
N ASP A 83 -9.30 -9.97 -5.73
CA ASP A 83 -9.55 -11.10 -6.63
C ASP A 83 -10.67 -10.79 -7.65
N GLU A 84 -10.93 -11.74 -8.55
CA GLU A 84 -11.92 -11.59 -9.64
C GLU A 84 -13.35 -11.41 -9.13
N GLU A 85 -13.65 -11.88 -7.92
CA GLU A 85 -14.93 -11.71 -7.24
C GLU A 85 -15.01 -10.36 -6.50
N GLY A 86 -13.92 -9.61 -6.45
CA GLY A 86 -13.82 -8.31 -5.78
C GLY A 86 -13.38 -8.40 -4.31
N ASN A 87 -13.05 -9.59 -3.79
CA ASN A 87 -12.65 -9.76 -2.41
C ASN A 87 -11.22 -9.24 -2.18
N LEU A 88 -11.02 -8.57 -1.04
CA LEU A 88 -9.73 -8.01 -0.64
C LEU A 88 -8.97 -8.95 0.30
N LYS A 89 -7.76 -9.36 -0.10
CA LYS A 89 -6.89 -10.27 0.66
C LYS A 89 -5.53 -9.62 0.91
N ALA A 90 -5.23 -9.36 2.18
CA ALA A 90 -3.88 -8.97 2.59
C ALA A 90 -2.94 -10.18 2.48
N PHE A 91 -1.70 -9.98 2.05
CA PHE A 91 -0.77 -11.09 1.82
C PHE A 91 0.66 -10.86 2.33
N ASP A 92 1.10 -9.61 2.50
CA ASP A 92 2.47 -9.34 2.97
C ASP A 92 2.61 -7.91 3.54
N SER A 93 3.72 -7.66 4.21
CA SER A 93 4.27 -6.33 4.48
C SER A 93 5.52 -6.16 3.62
N ILE A 94 5.52 -5.19 2.72
CA ILE A 94 6.63 -4.99 1.77
C ILE A 94 7.25 -3.63 2.02
N SER A 95 8.59 -3.55 2.08
CA SER A 95 9.36 -2.29 2.13
C SER A 95 9.92 -1.95 0.76
N PHE A 96 9.19 -1.16 -0.02
CA PHE A 96 9.50 -0.92 -1.43
C PHE A 96 10.78 -0.13 -1.66
N LEU A 97 11.08 0.87 -0.81
CA LEU A 97 12.27 1.70 -0.94
C LEU A 97 13.53 0.85 -0.81
N SER A 98 13.59 -0.07 0.15
CA SER A 98 14.74 -0.96 0.33
C SER A 98 14.96 -1.88 -0.88
N ILE A 99 13.87 -2.42 -1.45
CA ILE A 99 13.92 -3.26 -2.65
C ILE A 99 14.38 -2.43 -3.84
N TYR A 100 13.84 -1.22 -3.99
CA TYR A 100 14.21 -0.28 -5.03
C TYR A 100 15.70 0.08 -4.98
N GLU A 101 16.22 0.46 -3.81
CA GLU A 101 17.63 0.80 -3.60
C GLU A 101 18.56 -0.38 -3.93
N SER A 102 18.11 -1.62 -3.67
CA SER A 102 18.87 -2.82 -3.98
C SER A 102 18.82 -3.23 -5.46
N LEU A 103 17.72 -2.98 -6.16
CA LEU A 103 17.48 -3.50 -7.51
C LEU A 103 17.71 -2.47 -8.62
N GLY A 104 17.46 -1.19 -8.34
CA GLY A 104 17.36 -0.13 -9.34
C GLY A 104 16.06 -0.19 -10.17
N ASP A 105 15.85 0.85 -10.99
CA ASP A 105 14.62 1.09 -11.75
C ASP A 105 14.09 -0.12 -12.52
N GLU A 106 14.89 -0.69 -13.42
CA GLU A 106 14.43 -1.75 -14.34
C GLU A 106 13.96 -3.00 -13.58
N LYS A 107 14.78 -3.48 -12.64
CA LYS A 107 14.45 -4.68 -11.86
C LYS A 107 13.34 -4.44 -10.85
N PHE A 108 13.19 -3.21 -10.36
CA PHE A 108 12.06 -2.86 -9.51
C PHE A 108 10.74 -2.86 -10.31
N ILE A 109 10.76 -2.37 -11.55
CA ILE A 109 9.61 -2.48 -12.46
C ILE A 109 9.26 -3.95 -12.71
N ASP A 110 10.24 -4.80 -12.98
CA ASP A 110 10.03 -6.24 -13.16
C ASP A 110 9.39 -6.88 -11.91
N PHE A 111 9.88 -6.54 -10.72
CA PHE A 111 9.31 -7.00 -9.45
C PHE A 111 7.82 -6.62 -9.31
N ILE A 112 7.45 -5.38 -9.62
CA ILE A 112 6.04 -4.95 -9.58
C ILE A 112 5.20 -5.68 -10.64
N GLN A 113 5.74 -5.91 -11.84
CA GLN A 113 5.07 -6.70 -12.88
C GLN A 113 4.82 -8.14 -12.44
N GLU A 114 5.81 -8.78 -11.81
CA GLU A 114 5.66 -10.12 -11.26
C GLU A 114 4.58 -10.16 -10.17
N LEU A 115 4.56 -9.17 -9.26
CA LEU A 115 3.50 -9.05 -8.27
C LEU A 115 2.12 -8.91 -8.91
N LEU A 116 1.97 -8.11 -9.97
CA LEU A 116 0.70 -7.97 -10.68
C LEU A 116 0.23 -9.30 -11.32
N ASN A 117 1.16 -10.06 -11.89
CA ASN A 117 0.88 -11.29 -12.62
C ASN A 117 0.60 -12.51 -11.72
N LYS A 118 0.93 -12.45 -10.42
CA LYS A 118 0.60 -13.53 -9.48
C LYS A 118 -0.92 -13.67 -9.33
N SER A 119 -1.46 -14.76 -9.88
CA SER A 119 -2.90 -15.03 -9.92
C SER A 119 -3.50 -15.52 -8.59
N LYS A 120 -2.66 -15.99 -7.66
CA LYS A 120 -3.11 -16.48 -6.34
C LYS A 120 -2.11 -16.08 -5.25
N ILE A 121 -2.65 -15.67 -4.11
CA ILE A 121 -1.93 -15.64 -2.83
C ILE A 121 -2.00 -17.09 -2.32
N ALA A 122 -0.84 -17.70 -2.05
CA ALA A 122 -0.74 -19.07 -1.56
C ALA A 122 -1.30 -19.20 -0.14
#